data_AF-A0A1R3VUS6-F1
#
_entry.id   AF-A0A1R3VUS6-F1
#
_cell.length_a   1.000
_cell.length_b   1.000
_cell.length_c   1.000
_cell.angle_alpha   90.00
_cell.angle_beta   90.00
_cell.angle_gamma   90.00
#
_symmetry.space_group_name_H-M   'P 1'
#
loop_
_entity.id
_entity.type
_entity.pdbx_description
1 polymer ?
#
loop_
_entity_poly.entity_id
_entity_poly.type
_entity_poly.pdbx_seq_one_letter_code
_entity_poly.pdbx_strand_id
1 'polypeptide(L)'
;MQDKCRHLAAGFTLVEVLLSLVLLSVAALGLLQWHAVANGAAHKAYQQTLAQVMAADAAERLWMASLHGPWQPESLSHEWQQHWSDFFMEGDHEIHCTPQRLCHIQMRSSSVSQDYWVQLPRLAQ
;
A
#
# COMPACT_ATOMS: atom_id res chain seq x y z
N MET A 1 -1.92 12.01 63.27
CA MET A 1 -1.32 11.63 61.98
C MET A 1 -1.44 10.11 61.92
N GLN A 2 -2.08 9.56 60.89
CA GLN A 2 -2.61 8.18 60.76
C GLN A 2 -4.13 8.10 61.04
N ASP A 3 -4.82 7.29 60.23
CA ASP A 3 -6.24 6.87 60.30
C ASP A 3 -7.17 7.30 59.15
N LYS A 4 -6.64 7.50 57.93
CA LYS A 4 -7.46 7.51 56.70
C LYS A 4 -6.82 6.74 55.54
N CYS A 5 -6.44 5.48 55.76
CA CYS A 5 -6.19 4.54 54.65
C CYS A 5 -6.71 3.14 55.03
N ARG A 6 -8.04 3.00 55.09
CA ARG A 6 -8.68 1.69 54.86
C ARG A 6 -9.54 1.83 53.62
N HIS A 7 -8.87 1.81 52.46
CA HIS A 7 -9.56 1.46 51.22
C HIS A 7 -10.09 0.04 51.40
N LEU A 8 -11.40 -0.11 51.30
CA LEU A 8 -12.12 -1.37 51.44
C LEU A 8 -11.55 -2.38 50.44
N ALA A 9 -10.70 -3.29 50.91
CA ALA A 9 -10.37 -4.51 50.19
C ALA A 9 -11.57 -5.46 50.35
N ALA A 10 -12.61 -5.24 49.54
CA ALA A 10 -13.71 -6.17 49.38
C ALA A 10 -13.23 -7.37 48.54
N GLY A 11 -13.53 -8.60 48.98
CA GLY A 11 -13.22 -9.80 48.21
C GLY A 11 -14.11 -9.92 46.97
N PHE A 12 -13.57 -10.49 45.90
CA PHE A 12 -14.30 -10.74 44.66
C PHE A 12 -15.32 -11.85 44.83
N THR A 13 -16.52 -11.66 44.30
CA THR A 13 -17.53 -12.73 44.27
C THR A 13 -17.29 -13.67 43.09
N LEU A 14 -17.70 -14.95 43.22
CA LEU A 14 -17.56 -15.93 42.13
C LEU A 14 -18.24 -15.46 40.83
N VAL A 15 -19.43 -14.86 40.97
CA VAL A 15 -20.22 -14.34 39.84
C VAL A 15 -19.48 -13.19 39.14
N GLU A 16 -18.82 -12.32 39.89
CA GLU A 16 -18.06 -11.19 39.36
C GLU A 16 -16.83 -11.65 38.57
N VAL A 17 -16.12 -12.67 39.06
CA VAL A 17 -15.00 -13.28 38.32
C VAL A 17 -15.51 -13.96 37.05
N LEU A 18 -16.65 -14.66 37.12
CA LEU A 18 -17.24 -15.31 35.95
C LEU A 18 -17.65 -14.28 34.88
N LEU A 19 -18.29 -13.18 35.30
CA LEU A 19 -18.67 -12.09 34.43
C LEU A 19 -17.43 -11.42 33.81
N SER A 20 -16.39 -11.19 34.61
CA SER A 20 -15.13 -10.62 34.15
C SER A 20 -14.47 -11.50 33.09
N LEU A 21 -14.50 -12.83 33.28
CA LEU A 21 -13.97 -13.78 32.31
C LEU A 21 -14.76 -13.76 30.99
N VAL A 22 -16.09 -13.66 31.07
CA VAL A 22 -16.95 -13.54 29.89
C VAL A 22 -16.66 -12.23 29.16
N LEU A 23 -16.61 -11.09 29.86
CA LEU A 23 -16.31 -9.80 29.26
C LEU A 23 -14.90 -9.78 28.64
N LEU A 24 -13.91 -10.36 29.31
CA LEU A 24 -12.55 -10.45 28.82
C LEU A 24 -12.47 -11.28 27.52
N SER A 25 -13.15 -12.42 27.47
CA SER A 25 -13.15 -13.26 26.27
C SER A 25 -13.82 -12.57 25.08
N VAL A 26 -14.97 -11.90 25.30
CA VAL A 26 -15.65 -11.12 24.25
C VAL A 26 -14.78 -9.96 23.76
N ALA A 27 -14.14 -9.22 24.68
CA ALA A 27 -13.24 -8.13 24.32
C ALA A 27 -12.03 -8.62 23.50
N ALA A 28 -11.44 -9.75 23.89
CA ALA A 28 -10.31 -10.34 23.17
C ALA A 28 -10.68 -10.77 21.74
N LEU A 29 -11.87 -11.35 21.54
CA LEU A 29 -12.37 -11.70 20.21
C LEU A 29 -12.60 -10.45 19.33
N GLY A 30 -13.16 -9.38 19.92
CA GLY A 30 -13.30 -8.10 19.23
C GLY A 30 -11.96 -7.52 18.79
N LEU A 31 -10.95 -7.58 19.66
CA LEU A 31 -9.61 -7.10 19.35
C LEU A 31 -8.95 -7.90 18.21
N LEU A 32 -9.08 -9.24 18.21
CA LEU A 32 -8.55 -10.07 17.13
C LEU A 32 -9.19 -9.76 15.77
N GLN A 33 -10.50 -9.49 15.75
CA GLN A 33 -11.19 -9.06 14.54
C GLN A 33 -10.67 -7.70 14.03
N TRP A 34 -10.45 -6.75 14.94
CA TRP A 34 -9.83 -5.47 14.57
C TRP A 34 -8.42 -5.64 14.03
N HIS A 35 -7.61 -6.52 14.61
CA HIS A 35 -6.28 -6.83 14.10
C HIS A 35 -6.33 -7.40 12.67
N ALA A 36 -7.27 -8.30 12.38
CA ALA A 36 -7.42 -8.86 11.03
C ALA A 36 -7.74 -7.77 10.00
N VAL A 37 -8.66 -6.86 10.32
CA VAL A 37 -9.02 -5.73 9.45
C VAL A 37 -7.86 -4.75 9.30
N ALA A 38 -7.16 -4.43 10.39
CA ALA A 38 -6.02 -3.51 10.38
C ALA A 38 -4.87 -4.03 9.51
N ASN A 39 -4.58 -5.34 9.57
CA ASN A 39 -3.55 -5.95 8.73
C ASN A 39 -3.90 -5.86 7.23
N GLY A 40 -5.17 -6.13 6.88
CA GLY A 40 -5.65 -5.97 5.51
C GLY A 40 -5.54 -4.53 5.00
N ALA A 41 -5.89 -3.55 5.84
CA ALA A 41 -5.78 -2.13 5.50
C ALA A 41 -4.31 -1.69 5.28
N ALA A 42 -3.40 -2.14 6.15
CA ALA A 42 -1.97 -1.85 6.02
C ALA A 42 -1.39 -2.45 4.72
N HIS A 43 -1.75 -3.69 4.39
CA HIS A 43 -1.29 -4.34 3.17
C HIS A 43 -1.80 -3.62 1.91
N LYS A 44 -3.06 -3.20 1.90
CA LYS A 44 -3.63 -2.43 0.79
C LYS A 44 -2.91 -1.09 0.61
N ALA A 45 -2.66 -0.36 1.69
CA ALA A 45 -1.92 0.89 1.63
C ALA A 45 -0.49 0.68 1.11
N TYR A 46 0.18 -0.38 1.58
CA TYR A 46 1.51 -0.76 1.10
C TYR A 46 1.51 -1.03 -0.41
N GLN A 47 0.56 -1.83 -0.92
CA GLN A 47 0.42 -2.10 -2.35
C GLN A 47 0.18 -0.82 -3.17
N GLN A 48 -0.62 0.12 -2.65
CA GLN A 48 -0.84 1.41 -3.30
C GLN A 48 0.43 2.26 -3.35
N THR A 49 1.19 2.33 -2.26
CA THR A 49 2.46 3.08 -2.23
C THR A 49 3.49 2.46 -3.16
N LEU A 50 3.55 1.13 -3.21
CA LEU A 50 4.46 0.41 -4.10
C LEU A 50 4.12 0.70 -5.56
N ALA A 51 2.84 0.64 -5.94
CA ALA A 51 2.37 1.01 -7.29
C ALA A 51 2.78 2.44 -7.67
N GLN A 52 2.70 3.40 -6.76
CA GLN A 52 3.13 4.77 -7.03
C GLN A 52 4.64 4.88 -7.26
N VAL A 53 5.46 4.19 -6.47
CA VAL A 53 6.92 4.16 -6.64
C VAL A 53 7.30 3.54 -7.99
N MET A 54 6.66 2.42 -8.34
CA MET A 54 6.86 1.75 -9.62
C MET A 54 6.49 2.65 -10.80
N ALA A 55 5.38 3.39 -10.70
CA ALA A 55 4.95 4.33 -11.74
C ALA A 55 5.92 5.50 -11.90
N ALA A 56 6.45 6.01 -10.79
CA ALA A 56 7.46 7.06 -10.79
C ALA A 56 8.79 6.57 -11.41
N ASP A 57 9.24 5.35 -11.09
CA ASP A 57 10.44 4.76 -11.71
C ASP A 57 10.27 4.55 -13.22
N ALA A 58 9.11 4.03 -13.66
CA ALA A 58 8.80 3.91 -15.08
C ALA A 58 8.81 5.29 -15.78
N ALA A 59 8.25 6.31 -15.14
CA ALA A 59 8.24 7.68 -15.63
C ALA A 59 9.65 8.28 -15.75
N GLU A 60 10.50 8.05 -14.75
CA GLU A 60 11.87 8.55 -14.72
C GLU A 60 12.72 7.88 -15.81
N ARG A 61 12.59 6.56 -15.98
CA ARG A 61 13.26 5.83 -17.06
C ARG A 61 12.79 6.32 -18.43
N LEU A 62 11.49 6.55 -18.63
CA LEU A 62 10.94 7.11 -19.87
C LEU A 62 11.48 8.52 -20.12
N TRP A 63 11.56 9.33 -19.07
CA TRP A 63 12.11 10.68 -19.12
C TRP A 63 13.58 10.66 -19.55
N MET A 64 14.41 9.82 -18.92
CA MET A 64 15.81 9.64 -19.29
C MET A 64 15.98 9.11 -20.72
N ALA A 65 15.19 8.11 -21.13
CA ALA A 65 15.22 7.57 -22.49
C ALA A 65 14.89 8.65 -23.53
N SER A 66 13.97 9.57 -23.21
CA SER A 66 13.59 10.67 -24.10
C SER A 66 14.68 11.72 -24.31
N LEU A 67 15.67 11.79 -23.40
CA LEU A 67 16.80 12.73 -23.49
C LEU A 67 17.92 12.21 -24.42
N HIS A 68 18.07 10.90 -24.56
CA HIS A 68 19.23 10.29 -25.22
C HIS A 68 19.03 9.87 -26.69
N GLY A 69 17.84 10.07 -27.27
CA GLY A 69 17.62 9.79 -28.70
C GLY A 69 16.18 9.36 -29.04
N PRO A 70 15.96 8.67 -30.17
CA PRO A 70 14.65 8.11 -30.50
C PRO A 70 14.28 7.06 -29.45
N TRP A 71 13.41 7.45 -28.53
CA TRP A 71 12.91 6.60 -27.46
C TRP A 71 11.89 5.61 -28.03
N GLN A 72 12.00 4.35 -27.63
CA GLN A 72 11.04 3.29 -27.95
C GLN A 72 10.40 2.82 -26.63
N PRO A 73 9.08 2.93 -26.47
CA PRO A 73 8.40 2.53 -25.22
C PRO A 73 8.54 1.03 -24.90
N GLU A 74 8.74 0.20 -25.93
CA GLU A 74 8.71 -1.27 -25.83
C GLU A 74 10.01 -1.88 -25.25
N SER A 75 11.17 -1.25 -25.45
CA SER A 75 12.43 -1.76 -24.86
C SER A 75 12.51 -1.51 -23.36
N LEU A 76 11.89 -0.41 -22.91
CA LEU A 76 11.87 0.00 -21.51
C LEU A 76 10.90 -0.82 -20.68
N SER A 77 9.77 -1.25 -21.27
CA SER A 77 8.79 -2.08 -20.57
C SER A 77 9.41 -3.41 -20.10
N HIS A 78 10.22 -4.05 -20.94
CA HIS A 78 10.78 -5.37 -20.61
C HIS A 78 11.81 -5.33 -19.46
N GLU A 79 12.76 -4.38 -19.47
CA GLU A 79 13.75 -4.24 -18.41
C GLU A 79 13.09 -3.82 -17.07
N TRP A 80 12.16 -2.87 -17.15
CA TRP A 80 11.39 -2.42 -16.00
C TRP A 80 10.54 -3.56 -15.41
N GLN A 81 9.86 -4.33 -16.27
CA GLN A 81 9.04 -5.47 -15.85
C GLN A 81 9.89 -6.58 -15.21
N GLN A 82 11.08 -6.85 -15.74
CA GLN A 82 12.03 -7.77 -15.11
C GLN A 82 12.51 -7.28 -13.74
N HIS A 83 12.74 -5.97 -13.58
CA HIS A 83 13.17 -5.42 -12.30
C HIS A 83 12.09 -5.56 -11.22
N TRP A 84 10.82 -5.39 -11.59
CA TRP A 84 9.69 -5.39 -10.66
C TRP A 84 8.92 -6.72 -10.60
N SER A 85 9.36 -7.75 -11.32
CA SER A 85 8.63 -9.04 -11.43
C SER A 85 8.38 -9.72 -10.09
N ASP A 86 9.32 -9.59 -9.15
CA ASP A 86 9.23 -10.23 -7.83
C ASP A 86 8.19 -9.55 -6.92
N PHE A 87 7.84 -8.30 -7.24
CA PHE A 87 6.91 -7.48 -6.46
C PHE A 87 5.51 -7.43 -7.08
N PHE A 88 5.38 -7.72 -8.38
CA PHE A 88 4.14 -7.63 -9.12
C PHE A 88 3.68 -9.03 -9.59
N MET A 89 2.69 -9.58 -8.91
CA MET A 89 2.00 -10.79 -9.38
C MET A 89 1.00 -10.40 -10.46
N GLU A 90 1.31 -10.77 -11.72
CA GLU A 90 0.39 -10.91 -12.85
C GLU A 90 -0.68 -9.80 -12.93
N GLY A 91 -0.23 -8.56 -13.08
CA GLY A 91 -1.10 -7.41 -13.30
C GLY A 91 -0.83 -6.80 -14.67
N ASP A 92 -1.91 -6.47 -15.38
CA ASP A 92 -1.81 -5.77 -16.65
C ASP A 92 -1.20 -4.39 -16.40
N HIS A 93 -0.07 -4.13 -17.05
CA HIS A 93 0.52 -2.81 -17.15
C HIS A 93 0.39 -2.36 -18.60
N GLU A 94 -0.22 -1.21 -18.81
CA GLU A 94 -0.36 -0.63 -20.14
C GLU A 94 0.33 0.71 -20.16
N ILE A 95 1.35 0.83 -21.02
CA ILE A 95 2.03 2.09 -21.28
C ILE A 95 1.55 2.56 -22.65
N HIS A 96 0.63 3.53 -22.65
CA HIS A 96 0.15 4.15 -23.86
C HIS A 96 0.77 5.53 -24.00
N CYS A 97 1.55 5.74 -25.07
CA CYS A 97 2.12 7.04 -25.36
C CYS A 97 1.54 7.65 -26.64
N THR A 98 1.16 8.92 -26.53
CA THR A 98 0.63 9.70 -27.65
C THR A 98 1.77 10.32 -28.48
N PRO A 99 1.52 10.70 -29.75
CA PRO A 99 2.49 11.44 -30.56
C PRO A 99 2.90 12.79 -29.96
N GLN A 100 2.08 13.33 -29.06
CA GLN A 100 2.31 14.59 -28.36
C GLN A 100 3.27 14.45 -27.16
N ARG A 101 3.96 13.32 -27.02
CA ARG A 101 4.91 13.05 -25.92
C ARG A 101 4.26 13.03 -24.53
N LEU A 102 2.95 12.77 -24.48
CA LEU A 102 2.23 12.46 -23.26
C LEU A 102 2.10 10.94 -23.15
N CYS A 103 2.63 10.36 -22.08
CA CYS A 103 2.56 8.94 -21.77
C CYS A 103 1.62 8.71 -20.59
N HIS A 104 0.73 7.74 -20.74
CA HIS A 104 -0.12 7.20 -19.71
C HIS A 104 0.43 5.84 -19.29
N ILE A 105 0.63 5.67 -17.99
CA ILE A 105 1.08 4.42 -17.38
C ILE A 105 -0.06 3.96 -16.48
N GLN A 106 -0.72 2.88 -16.88
CA GLN A 106 -1.76 2.25 -16.08
C GLN A 106 -1.17 1.08 -15.30
N MET A 107 -1.32 1.12 -13.98
CA MET A 107 -0.97 0.01 -13.09
C MET A 107 -2.23 -0.60 -12.53
N ARG A 108 -2.51 -1.83 -12.94
CA ARG A 108 -3.67 -2.58 -12.47
C ARG A 108 -3.24 -3.82 -11.71
N SER A 109 -3.85 -3.99 -10.54
CA SER A 109 -3.81 -5.18 -9.71
C SER A 109 -5.24 -5.48 -9.21
N SER A 110 -5.44 -6.62 -8.56
CA SER A 110 -6.74 -7.02 -8.01
C SER A 110 -7.27 -6.06 -6.94
N SER A 111 -6.39 -5.34 -6.25
CA SER A 111 -6.70 -4.45 -5.12
C SER A 111 -6.43 -2.96 -5.40
N VAL A 112 -5.72 -2.64 -6.49
CA VAL A 112 -5.19 -1.31 -6.80
C VAL A 112 -5.30 -1.02 -8.30
N SER A 113 -5.87 0.13 -8.63
CA SER A 113 -5.79 0.72 -9.97
C SER A 113 -5.22 2.13 -9.80
N GLN A 114 -4.10 2.42 -10.45
CA GLN A 114 -3.46 3.73 -10.45
C GLN A 114 -3.14 4.14 -11.88
N ASP A 115 -3.51 5.37 -12.20
CA ASP A 115 -3.30 5.97 -13.52
C ASP A 115 -2.29 7.09 -13.37
N TYR A 116 -1.18 7.03 -14.12
CA TYR A 116 -0.09 7.97 -14.02
C TYR A 116 0.18 8.63 -15.38
N TRP A 117 0.25 9.96 -15.39
CA TRP A 117 0.49 10.75 -16.60
C TRP A 117 1.85 11.41 -16.55
N VAL A 118 2.63 11.24 -17.61
CA VAL A 118 3.99 11.76 -17.73
C VAL A 118 4.10 12.58 -19.00
N GLN A 119 4.56 13.82 -18.87
CA GLN A 119 4.89 14.66 -20.01
C GLN A 119 6.39 14.62 -20.25
N LEU A 120 6.81 14.12 -21.42
CA LEU A 120 8.23 14.04 -21.76
C LEU A 120 8.74 15.42 -22.23
N PRO A 121 9.99 15.77 -21.89
CA PRO A 121 10.59 17.04 -22.28
C PRO A 121 10.63 17.17 -23.81
N ARG A 122 10.40 18.40 -24.28
CA ARG A 122 10.61 18.76 -25.69
C ARG A 122 12.11 19.02 -25.85
N LEU A 123 12.80 18.21 -26.65
CA LEU A 123 14.19 18.48 -26.97
C LEU A 123 14.25 19.83 -27.70
N ALA A 124 15.01 20.78 -27.17
CA ALA A 124 15.39 21.96 -27.92
C ALA A 124 16.29 21.46 -29.05
N GLN A 125 15.80 21.54 -30.28
CA GLN A 125 16.57 21.23 -31.48
C GLN A 125 17.75 22.19 -31.63
#